data_AF-A0AB38FY45-F1
#
_entry.id   AF-A0AB38FY45-F1
#
_cell.length_a   1.000
_cell.length_b   1.000
_cell.length_c   1.000
_cell.angle_alpha   90.00
_cell.angle_beta   90.00
_cell.angle_gamma   90.00
#
_symmetry.space_group_name_H-M   'P 1'
#
loop_
_entity.id
_entity.type
_entity.pdbx_description
1 polymer ?
#
loop_
_entity_poly.entity_id
_entity_poly.type
_entity_poly.pdbx_seq_one_letter_code
_entity_poly.pdbx_strand_id
1 'polypeptide(L)'
;MKLMPLCYLAACLAVPVAHADSPLKGLQFEQNKQQVMKDIRKVCTPKASMSDTDFANKILSSEENKRHVRDATLALERNNPKNYQDALARVQCPDM
;
A
#
# COMPACT_ATOMS: atom_id res chain seq x y z
N MET A 1 28.55 19.48 47.31
CA MET A 1 27.56 19.46 46.21
C MET A 1 27.73 18.14 45.47
N LYS A 2 26.68 17.34 45.41
CA LYS A 2 26.71 15.89 45.18
C LYS A 2 26.69 15.58 43.67
N LEU A 3 27.65 14.79 43.20
CA LEU A 3 27.69 14.20 41.85
C LEU A 3 26.38 13.42 41.58
N MET A 4 25.70 13.73 40.48
CA MET A 4 24.70 12.84 39.88
C MET A 4 25.19 12.38 38.50
N PRO A 5 25.39 11.06 38.28
CA PRO A 5 25.79 10.52 36.99
C PRO A 5 24.54 10.18 36.17
N LEU A 6 24.18 11.06 35.25
CA LEU A 6 23.09 10.85 34.29
C LEU A 6 23.63 10.20 33.00
N CYS A 7 24.30 9.06 33.10
CA CYS A 7 24.93 8.38 31.96
C CYS A 7 24.55 6.89 31.81
N TYR A 8 23.43 6.44 32.37
CA TYR A 8 23.01 5.03 32.29
C TYR A 8 21.59 4.93 31.71
N LEU A 9 21.46 4.96 30.37
CA LEU A 9 20.25 4.49 29.66
C LEU A 9 20.45 4.41 28.13
N ALA A 10 21.67 4.19 27.65
CA ALA A 10 22.00 4.22 26.22
C ALA A 10 22.64 2.92 25.69
N ALA A 11 22.25 1.75 26.22
CA ALA A 11 22.73 0.49 25.69
C ALA A 11 21.65 -0.60 25.76
N CYS A 12 21.58 -1.39 24.69
CA CYS A 12 20.84 -2.66 24.54
C CYS A 12 19.39 -2.58 24.04
N LEU A 13 19.21 -2.12 22.80
CA LEU A 13 18.13 -2.64 21.93
C LEU A 13 18.66 -2.87 20.51
N ALA A 14 19.65 -3.75 20.37
CA ALA A 14 19.98 -4.38 19.10
C ALA A 14 19.62 -5.86 19.19
N VAL A 15 18.31 -6.14 19.14
CA VAL A 15 17.80 -7.51 19.02
C VAL A 15 17.72 -7.83 17.53
N PRO A 16 18.31 -8.94 17.05
CA PRO A 16 18.13 -9.36 15.67
C PRO A 16 16.66 -9.71 15.44
N VAL A 17 16.01 -9.01 14.50
CA VAL A 17 14.61 -9.25 14.16
C VAL A 17 14.52 -10.59 13.43
N ALA A 18 14.12 -11.64 14.15
CA ALA A 18 13.70 -12.90 13.54
C ALA A 18 12.50 -12.62 12.63
N HIS A 19 12.59 -13.00 11.35
CA HIS A 19 11.53 -12.85 10.37
C HIS A 19 10.36 -13.81 10.67
N ALA A 20 9.50 -13.43 11.60
CA ALA A 20 8.11 -13.88 11.60
C ALA A 20 7.36 -13.06 10.54
N ASP A 21 6.48 -13.69 9.75
CA ASP A 21 5.45 -12.98 9.00
C ASP A 21 4.55 -12.25 10.01
N SER A 22 4.95 -11.01 10.31
CA SER A 22 4.42 -10.17 11.39
C SER A 22 3.09 -9.53 10.96
N PRO A 23 2.18 -9.21 11.91
CA PRO A 23 1.03 -8.33 11.68
C PRO A 23 1.36 -7.05 10.89
N LEU A 24 2.61 -6.60 10.96
CA LEU A 24 3.13 -5.50 10.17
C LEU A 24 3.03 -5.71 8.65
N LYS A 25 3.25 -6.93 8.15
CA LYS A 25 3.11 -7.23 6.70
C LYS A 25 1.67 -7.11 6.23
N GLY A 26 0.71 -7.56 7.05
CA GLY A 26 -0.72 -7.37 6.75
C GLY A 26 -1.10 -5.90 6.68
N LEU A 27 -0.58 -5.08 7.60
CA LEU A 27 -0.78 -3.63 7.58
C LEU A 27 -0.17 -2.98 6.33
N GLN A 28 1.05 -3.37 5.95
CA GLN A 28 1.71 -2.88 4.73
C GLN A 28 0.93 -3.24 3.46
N PHE A 29 0.41 -4.46 3.39
CA PHE A 29 -0.42 -4.91 2.26
C PHE A 29 -1.68 -4.04 2.13
N GLU A 30 -2.39 -3.78 3.23
CA GLU A 30 -3.58 -2.91 3.21
C GLU A 30 -3.24 -1.47 2.83
N GLN A 31 -2.13 -0.92 3.34
CA GLN A 31 -1.64 0.41 2.94
C GLN A 31 -1.34 0.48 1.43
N ASN A 32 -0.65 -0.52 0.89
CA ASN A 32 -0.36 -0.60 -0.54
C ASN A 32 -1.65 -0.69 -1.36
N LYS A 33 -2.63 -1.49 -0.92
CA LYS A 33 -3.93 -1.60 -1.59
C LYS A 33 -4.68 -0.26 -1.61
N GLN A 34 -4.65 0.50 -0.51
CA GLN A 34 -5.25 1.84 -0.47
C GLN A 34 -4.55 2.81 -1.43
N GLN A 35 -3.21 2.77 -1.49
CA GLN A 35 -2.44 3.58 -2.42
C GLN A 35 -2.76 3.25 -3.88
N VAL A 36 -2.81 1.96 -4.22
CA VAL A 36 -3.18 1.49 -5.57
C VAL A 36 -4.56 2.02 -5.96
N MET A 37 -5.57 1.87 -5.09
CA MET A 37 -6.93 2.34 -5.40
C MET A 37 -7.00 3.86 -5.57
N LYS A 38 -6.24 4.61 -4.78
CA LYS A 38 -6.14 6.07 -4.90
C LYS A 38 -5.50 6.48 -6.23
N ASP A 39 -4.48 5.77 -6.68
CA ASP A 39 -3.81 6.09 -7.94
C ASP A 39 -4.64 5.65 -9.16
N ILE A 40 -5.33 4.51 -9.09
CA ILE A 40 -6.33 4.11 -10.10
C ILE A 40 -7.42 5.17 -10.22
N ARG A 41 -7.89 5.75 -9.11
CA ARG A 41 -8.86 6.85 -9.14
C ARG A 41 -8.34 8.07 -9.90
N LYS A 42 -7.05 8.40 -9.78
CA LYS A 42 -6.44 9.49 -10.56
C LYS A 42 -6.34 9.15 -12.05
N VAL A 43 -6.07 7.90 -12.40
CA VAL A 43 -6.03 7.42 -13.79
C VAL A 43 -7.43 7.46 -14.40
N CYS A 44 -8.43 6.97 -13.68
CA CYS A 44 -9.79 6.82 -14.21
C CYS A 44 -10.66 8.07 -14.12
N THR A 45 -10.30 9.03 -13.25
CA THR A 45 -11.01 10.31 -13.08
C THR A 45 -12.55 10.15 -13.01
N PRO A 46 -13.08 9.33 -12.09
CA PRO A 46 -14.52 9.08 -12.01
C PRO A 46 -15.30 10.35 -11.63
N LYS A 47 -16.63 10.33 -11.79
CA LYS A 47 -17.52 11.41 -11.33
C LYS A 47 -17.20 11.80 -9.88
N ALA A 48 -17.08 13.11 -9.63
CA ALA A 48 -16.68 13.64 -8.31
C ALA A 48 -17.61 13.24 -7.16
N SER A 49 -18.89 12.96 -7.44
CA SER A 49 -19.86 12.49 -6.46
C SER A 49 -19.70 11.01 -6.07
N MET A 50 -18.91 10.24 -6.80
CA MET A 50 -18.68 8.82 -6.50
C MET A 50 -17.82 8.69 -5.24
N SER A 51 -18.25 7.88 -4.26
CA SER A 51 -17.47 7.60 -3.06
C SER A 51 -16.26 6.71 -3.38
N ASP A 52 -15.24 6.72 -2.51
CA ASP A 52 -14.08 5.83 -2.67
C ASP A 52 -14.46 4.35 -2.59
N THR A 53 -15.43 4.01 -1.74
CA THR A 53 -15.97 2.65 -1.60
C THR A 53 -16.69 2.21 -2.87
N ASP A 54 -17.58 3.03 -3.41
CA ASP A 54 -18.32 2.69 -4.64
C ASP A 54 -17.39 2.55 -5.84
N PHE A 55 -16.39 3.44 -5.93
CA PHE A 55 -15.36 3.36 -6.94
C PHE A 55 -14.56 2.06 -6.82
N ALA A 56 -14.09 1.72 -5.62
CA ALA A 56 -13.37 0.48 -5.38
C ALA A 56 -14.21 -0.76 -5.73
N ASN A 57 -15.49 -0.78 -5.34
CA ASN A 57 -16.40 -1.87 -5.67
C ASN A 57 -16.59 -2.02 -7.18
N LYS A 58 -16.71 -0.91 -7.92
CA LYS A 58 -16.79 -0.93 -9.39
C LYS A 58 -15.51 -1.45 -10.02
N ILE A 59 -14.35 -0.95 -9.63
CA ILE A 59 -13.06 -1.43 -10.13
C ILE A 59 -12.90 -2.93 -9.85
N LEU A 60 -13.16 -3.36 -8.62
CA LEU A 60 -12.99 -4.74 -8.17
C LEU A 60 -14.15 -5.67 -8.55
N SER A 61 -15.10 -5.22 -9.37
CA SER A 61 -16.18 -6.08 -9.88
C SER A 61 -15.70 -7.03 -10.99
N SER A 62 -14.60 -6.68 -11.68
CA SER A 62 -14.00 -7.47 -12.75
C SER A 62 -12.80 -8.27 -12.25
N GLU A 63 -12.73 -9.55 -12.62
CA GLU A 63 -11.56 -10.41 -12.33
C GLU A 63 -10.28 -9.89 -12.98
N GLU A 64 -10.38 -9.26 -14.16
CA GLU A 64 -9.24 -8.66 -14.84
C GLU A 64 -8.69 -7.47 -14.04
N ASN A 65 -9.56 -6.58 -13.58
CA ASN A 65 -9.16 -5.46 -12.73
C ASN A 65 -8.62 -5.93 -11.37
N LYS A 66 -9.19 -6.97 -10.75
CA LYS A 66 -8.63 -7.57 -9.53
C LYS A 66 -7.19 -8.05 -9.74
N ARG A 67 -6.91 -8.67 -10.90
CA ARG A 67 -5.55 -9.08 -11.27
C ARG A 67 -4.62 -7.89 -11.42
N HIS A 68 -5.03 -6.84 -12.13
CA HIS A 68 -4.20 -5.63 -12.30
C HIS A 68 -3.96 -4.89 -10.98
N VAL A 69 -4.96 -4.79 -10.10
CA VAL A 69 -4.80 -4.25 -8.74
C VAL A 69 -3.79 -5.07 -7.95
N ARG A 70 -3.90 -6.41 -7.99
CA ARG A 70 -2.93 -7.31 -7.35
C ARG A 70 -1.52 -7.12 -7.90
N ASP A 71 -1.37 -7.03 -9.22
CA ASP A 71 -0.08 -6.84 -9.88
C ASP A 71 0.54 -5.48 -9.50
N ALA A 72 -0.27 -4.43 -9.39
CA ALA A 72 0.17 -3.11 -8.90
C ALA A 72 0.62 -3.18 -7.43
N THR A 73 -0.14 -3.83 -6.54
CA THR A 73 0.26 -4.02 -5.13
C THR A 73 1.60 -4.78 -5.02
N LEU A 74 1.76 -5.88 -5.77
CA LEU A 74 3.02 -6.63 -5.79
C LEU A 74 4.18 -5.82 -6.37
N ALA A 75 3.93 -4.94 -7.34
CA ALA A 75 4.95 -4.06 -7.89
C ALA A 75 5.44 -3.02 -6.87
N LEU A 76 4.54 -2.49 -6.01
CA LEU A 76 4.93 -1.63 -4.89
C LEU A 76 5.80 -2.38 -3.88
N GLU A 77 5.39 -3.58 -3.47
CA GLU A 77 6.18 -4.42 -2.53
C GLU A 77 7.59 -4.73 -3.05
N ARG A 78 7.73 -4.86 -4.37
CA ARG A 78 9.01 -5.15 -5.05
C ARG A 78 9.80 -3.90 -5.44
N ASN A 79 9.33 -2.71 -5.09
CA ASN A 79 9.92 -1.44 -5.51
C ASN A 79 10.14 -1.35 -7.04
N ASN A 80 9.16 -1.83 -7.82
CA ASN A 80 9.21 -1.82 -9.28
C ASN A 80 8.24 -0.79 -9.88
N PRO A 81 8.67 0.47 -10.07
CA PRO A 81 7.79 1.54 -10.53
C PRO A 81 7.31 1.33 -11.96
N LYS A 82 8.10 0.68 -12.82
CA LYS A 82 7.68 0.40 -14.20
C LYS A 82 6.48 -0.54 -14.22
N ASN A 83 6.58 -1.67 -13.53
CA ASN A 83 5.47 -2.63 -13.47
C ASN A 83 4.25 -2.05 -12.74
N TYR A 84 4.48 -1.17 -11.76
CA TYR A 84 3.41 -0.46 -11.09
C TYR A 84 2.60 0.39 -12.07
N GLN A 85 3.28 1.24 -12.86
CA GLN A 85 2.64 2.07 -13.87
C GLN A 85 1.98 1.23 -14.97
N ASP A 86 2.67 0.19 -15.45
CA ASP A 86 2.14 -0.72 -16.49
C ASP A 86 0.87 -1.46 -16.00
N ALA A 87 0.78 -1.80 -14.71
CA ALA A 87 -0.41 -2.43 -14.12
C ALA A 87 -1.56 -1.43 -13.96
N LEU A 88 -1.29 -0.21 -13.48
CA LEU A 88 -2.29 0.85 -13.36
C LEU A 88 -2.92 1.19 -14.73
N ALA A 89 -2.10 1.28 -15.78
CA ALA A 89 -2.55 1.63 -17.13
C ALA A 89 -3.45 0.56 -17.79
N ARG A 90 -3.41 -0.69 -17.28
CA ARG A 90 -4.24 -1.80 -17.77
C ARG A 90 -5.59 -1.90 -17.07
N VAL A 91 -5.78 -1.18 -15.96
CA VAL A 91 -7.06 -1.17 -15.26
C VAL A 91 -8.12 -0.55 -16.16
N GLN A 92 -9.19 -1.29 -16.39
CA GLN A 92 -10.35 -0.79 -17.12
C GLN A 92 -11.17 0.10 -16.18
N CYS A 93 -11.32 1.36 -16.56
CA CYS A 93 -12.06 2.34 -15.79
C CYS A 93 -13.57 2.10 -15.90
N PRO A 94 -14.34 2.29 -14.81
CA PRO A 94 -15.78 2.12 -14.85
C PRO A 94 -16.44 3.23 -15.69
N ASP A 95 -17.55 2.90 -16.33
CA ASP A 95 -18.37 3.87 -17.07
C ASP A 95 -18.77 5.03 -16.16
N MET A 96 -18.58 6.26 -16.68
CA MET A 96 -18.76 7.51 -15.92
C MET A 96 -20.20 7.83 -15.61
#